data_AF-A0A2G7GH46-F1
#
_entry.id   AF-A0A2G7GH46-F1
#
_cell.length_a   1.000
_cell.length_b   1.000
_cell.length_c   1.000
_cell.angle_alpha   90.00
_cell.angle_beta   90.00
_cell.angle_gamma   90.00
#
_symmetry.space_group_name_H-M   'P 1'
#
loop_
_entity.id
_entity.type
_entity.pdbx_description
1 polymer ?
#
loop_
_entity_poly.entity_id
_entity_poly.type
_entity_poly.pdbx_seq_one_letter_code
_entity_poly.pdbx_strand_id
1 'polypeptide(L)'
;MQLNEFAQQEKCPTSLFPALQALWYAKKGDWHKAHEIVQEADDIDSAWVHAYLHRQEGDLSNARYWYRHSRQREFTASLSQEWEYITQELLKKFAHINA
;
A
#
# COMPACT_ATOMS: atom_id res chain seq x y z
N MET A 1 -2.39 3.92 15.36
CA MET A 1 -1.70 2.65 15.09
C MET A 1 -0.31 2.94 14.55
N GLN A 2 0.72 2.39 15.18
CA GLN A 2 2.12 2.52 14.72
C GLN A 2 2.46 1.45 13.67
N LEU A 3 3.54 1.66 12.90
CA LEU A 3 3.99 0.74 11.85
C LEU A 3 4.24 -0.69 12.37
N ASN A 4 4.93 -0.82 13.51
CA ASN A 4 5.23 -2.12 14.10
C ASN A 4 3.97 -2.86 14.55
N GLU A 5 3.03 -2.14 15.15
CA GLU A 5 1.72 -2.69 15.55
C GLU A 5 0.95 -3.17 14.33
N PHE A 6 0.93 -2.39 13.25
CA PHE A 6 0.28 -2.75 12.00
C PHE A 6 0.87 -4.01 11.38
N ALA A 7 2.21 -4.10 11.30
CA ALA A 7 2.90 -5.25 10.71
C ALA A 7 2.66 -6.56 11.48
N GLN A 8 2.46 -6.46 12.80
CA GLN A 8 2.28 -7.59 13.70
C GLN A 8 0.82 -8.04 13.84
N GLN A 9 -0.15 -7.30 13.31
CA GLN A 9 -1.56 -7.71 13.35
C GLN A 9 -1.74 -9.13 12.80
N GLU A 10 -2.49 -9.96 13.54
CA GLU A 10 -2.82 -11.34 13.15
C GLU A 10 -3.84 -11.38 12.02
N LYS A 11 -4.73 -10.39 11.95
CA LYS A 11 -5.77 -10.24 10.93
C LYS A 11 -5.78 -8.83 10.39
N CYS A 12 -6.12 -8.68 9.11
CA CYS A 12 -6.33 -7.37 8.50
C CYS A 12 -7.53 -6.67 9.15
N PRO A 13 -7.35 -5.49 9.79
CA PRO A 13 -8.49 -4.76 10.32
C PRO A 13 -9.33 -4.17 9.18
N THR A 14 -10.60 -4.54 9.10
CA THR A 14 -11.51 -4.17 8.01
C THR A 14 -11.90 -2.68 8.01
N SER A 15 -11.65 -1.97 9.12
CA SER A 15 -11.90 -0.54 9.26
C SER A 15 -10.81 0.34 8.62
N LEU A 16 -9.69 -0.23 8.18
CA LEU A 16 -8.63 0.53 7.51
C LEU A 16 -9.02 0.90 6.08
N PHE A 17 -8.39 1.93 5.53
CA PHE A 17 -8.51 2.24 4.10
C PHE A 17 -8.08 1.04 3.23
N PRO A 18 -8.68 0.84 2.04
CA PRO A 18 -8.33 -0.25 1.14
C PRO A 18 -6.83 -0.37 0.89
N ALA A 19 -6.15 0.75 0.63
CA ALA A 19 -4.70 0.82 0.47
C ALA A 19 -3.91 0.21 1.66
N LEU A 20 -4.32 0.52 2.90
CA LEU A 20 -3.70 -0.07 4.10
C LEU A 20 -4.02 -1.57 4.23
N GLN A 21 -5.23 -1.99 3.89
CA GLN A 21 -5.58 -3.41 3.88
C GLN A 21 -4.71 -4.18 2.87
N ALA A 22 -4.52 -3.65 1.66
CA ALA A 22 -3.67 -4.24 0.64
C ALA A 22 -2.20 -4.34 1.09
N LEU A 23 -1.65 -3.31 1.72
CA LEU A 23 -0.28 -3.35 2.28
C LEU A 23 -0.13 -4.41 3.38
N TRP A 24 -1.17 -4.66 4.17
CA TRP A 24 -1.17 -5.74 5.16
C TRP A 24 -1.07 -7.11 4.49
N TYR A 25 -1.92 -7.39 3.47
CA TYR A 25 -1.86 -8.66 2.74
C TYR A 25 -0.53 -8.83 1.99
N ALA A 26 0.00 -7.77 1.38
CA ALA A 26 1.31 -7.77 0.76
C ALA A 26 2.42 -8.17 1.75
N LYS A 27 2.37 -7.65 2.99
CA LYS A 27 3.31 -7.98 4.06
C LYS A 27 3.20 -9.44 4.52
N LYS A 28 2.02 -10.05 4.44
CA LYS A 28 1.80 -11.47 4.71
C LYS A 28 2.16 -12.39 3.53
N GLY A 29 2.57 -11.82 2.40
CA GLY A 29 2.92 -12.58 1.20
C GLY A 29 1.72 -12.89 0.28
N ASP A 30 0.53 -12.38 0.59
CA ASP A 30 -0.67 -12.57 -0.23
C ASP A 30 -0.86 -11.39 -1.19
N TRP A 31 -0.06 -11.39 -2.25
CA TRP A 31 -0.03 -10.27 -3.20
C TRP A 31 -1.25 -10.27 -4.11
N HIS A 32 -1.83 -11.46 -4.35
CA HIS A 32 -3.07 -11.58 -5.10
C HIS A 32 -4.21 -10.86 -4.39
N LYS A 33 -4.36 -11.10 -3.08
CA LYS A 33 -5.39 -10.40 -2.30
C LYS A 33 -5.13 -8.90 -2.22
N ALA A 34 -3.87 -8.49 -2.13
CA ALA A 34 -3.50 -7.09 -2.16
C ALA A 34 -3.94 -6.41 -3.48
N HIS A 35 -3.71 -7.07 -4.63
CA HIS A 35 -4.14 -6.58 -5.95
C HIS A 35 -5.67 -6.49 -6.06
N GLU A 36 -6.41 -7.51 -5.64
CA GLU A 36 -7.88 -7.48 -5.66
C GLU A 36 -8.41 -6.23 -4.95
N ILE A 37 -7.89 -5.94 -3.74
CA ILE A 37 -8.33 -4.81 -2.92
C ILE A 37 -8.05 -3.47 -3.61
N VAL A 38 -6.85 -3.25 -4.14
CA VAL A 38 -6.51 -1.97 -4.78
C VAL A 38 -7.12 -1.81 -6.17
N GLN A 39 -7.49 -2.92 -6.83
CA GLN A 39 -8.16 -2.88 -8.13
C GLN A 39 -9.63 -2.46 -8.00
N GLU A 40 -10.30 -2.86 -6.91
CA GLU A 40 -11.68 -2.45 -6.63
C GLU A 40 -11.78 -1.01 -6.09
N ALA A 41 -10.68 -0.46 -5.58
CA ALA A 41 -10.63 0.87 -4.99
C ALA A 41 -10.24 1.95 -6.02
N ASP A 42 -11.13 2.91 -6.24
CA ASP A 42 -10.91 4.05 -7.16
C ASP A 42 -10.39 5.29 -6.41
N ASP A 43 -9.19 5.18 -5.84
CA ASP A 43 -8.56 6.27 -5.10
C ASP A 43 -7.03 6.34 -5.29
N ILE A 44 -6.46 7.52 -5.03
CA ILE A 44 -5.05 7.80 -5.26
C ILE A 44 -4.10 7.05 -4.32
N ASP A 45 -4.54 6.69 -3.12
CA ASP A 45 -3.71 5.94 -2.17
C ASP A 45 -3.64 4.46 -2.60
N SER A 46 -4.76 3.91 -3.05
CA SER A 46 -4.84 2.56 -3.61
C SER A 46 -4.03 2.44 -4.90
N ALA A 47 -4.08 3.46 -5.77
CA ALA A 47 -3.19 3.55 -6.93
C ALA A 47 -1.70 3.58 -6.54
N TRP A 48 -1.34 4.20 -5.42
CA TRP A 48 0.05 4.22 -4.95
C TRP A 48 0.51 2.83 -4.51
N VAL A 49 -0.34 2.11 -3.77
CA VAL A 49 -0.07 0.74 -3.37
C VAL A 49 -0.03 -0.20 -4.58
N HIS A 50 -0.85 0.03 -5.60
CA HIS A 50 -0.80 -0.72 -6.86
C HIS A 50 0.56 -0.56 -7.55
N ALA A 51 1.14 0.64 -7.53
CA ALA A 51 2.48 0.89 -8.06
C ALA A 51 3.56 0.10 -7.31
N TYR A 52 3.50 0.07 -5.98
CA TYR A 52 4.38 -0.74 -5.14
C TYR A 52 4.29 -2.23 -5.47
N LEU A 53 3.07 -2.76 -5.62
CA LEU A 53 2.88 -4.18 -5.93
C LEU A 53 3.52 -4.56 -7.27
N HIS A 54 3.34 -3.76 -8.31
CA HIS A 54 4.00 -4.02 -9.59
C HIS A 54 5.53 -3.83 -9.55
N ARG A 55 6.06 -2.93 -8.71
CA ARG A 55 7.52 -2.89 -8.46
C ARG A 55 8.00 -4.20 -7.85
N GLN A 56 7.24 -4.75 -6.90
CA GLN A 56 7.55 -5.99 -6.21
C GLN A 56 7.52 -7.20 -7.16
N GLU A 57 6.65 -7.17 -8.17
CA GLU A 57 6.56 -8.16 -9.26
C GLU A 57 7.65 -8.00 -10.34
N GLY A 58 8.33 -6.86 -10.37
CA GLY A 58 9.29 -6.52 -11.43
C GLY A 58 8.66 -5.94 -12.70
N ASP A 59 7.34 -5.70 -12.72
CA ASP A 59 6.65 -5.01 -13.81
C ASP A 59 6.78 -3.50 -13.67
N LEU A 60 7.97 -3.01 -13.99
CA LEU A 60 8.29 -1.59 -13.84
C LEU A 60 7.45 -0.70 -14.77
N SER A 61 6.96 -1.21 -15.91
CA SER A 61 6.14 -0.40 -16.81
C SER A 61 4.77 -0.09 -16.21
N ASN A 62 4.11 -1.11 -15.65
CA ASN A 62 2.84 -0.92 -14.96
C ASN A 62 3.03 -0.18 -13.64
N ALA A 63 4.11 -0.44 -12.89
CA ALA A 63 4.42 0.35 -11.69
C ALA A 63 4.45 1.86 -12.01
N ARG A 64 5.14 2.25 -13.09
CA ARG A 64 5.18 3.66 -13.54
C ARG A 64 3.83 4.23 -13.92
N TYR A 65 2.95 3.43 -14.52
CA TYR A 65 1.58 3.85 -14.82
C TYR A 65 0.84 4.21 -13.52
N TRP A 66 0.90 3.35 -12.51
CA TRP A 66 0.22 3.55 -11.25
C TRP A 66 0.84 4.65 -10.38
N TYR A 67 2.15 4.85 -10.40
CA TYR A 67 2.76 6.01 -9.76
C TYR A 67 2.21 7.32 -10.34
N ARG A 68 2.11 7.44 -11.67
CA ARG A 68 1.50 8.61 -12.30
C ARG A 68 0.05 8.80 -11.88
N HIS A 69 -0.72 7.70 -11.79
CA HIS A 69 -2.13 7.74 -11.40
C HIS A 69 -2.30 8.18 -9.93
N SER A 70 -1.44 7.69 -9.04
CA SER A 70 -1.38 8.08 -7.62
C SER A 70 -0.85 9.49 -7.37
N ARG A 71 -0.26 10.14 -8.39
CA ARG A 71 0.47 11.42 -8.31
C ARG A 71 1.69 11.37 -7.39
N GLN A 72 2.20 10.18 -7.09
CA GLN A 72 3.42 9.99 -6.31
C GLN A 72 4.63 9.83 -7.22
N ARG A 73 5.81 10.15 -6.70
CA ARG A 73 7.07 9.88 -7.40
C ARG A 73 7.41 8.40 -7.28
N GLU A 74 8.08 7.87 -8.31
CA GLU A 74 8.65 6.52 -8.25
C GLU A 74 9.61 6.41 -7.05
N PHE A 75 9.45 5.35 -6.26
CA PHE A 75 10.33 5.11 -5.13
C PHE A 75 11.63 4.48 -5.60
N THR A 76 12.77 5.00 -5.16
CA THR A 76 14.09 4.62 -5.70
C THR A 76 14.88 3.69 -4.79
N ALA A 77 14.44 3.51 -3.54
CA ALA A 77 15.09 2.61 -2.59
C ALA A 77 14.48 1.20 -2.63
N SER A 78 14.82 0.36 -1.65
CA SER A 78 14.36 -1.03 -1.57
C SER A 78 12.84 -1.16 -1.41
N LEU A 79 12.30 -2.34 -1.77
CA LEU A 79 10.88 -2.66 -1.58
C LEU A 79 10.46 -2.59 -0.11
N SER A 80 11.31 -3.01 0.84
CA SER A 80 10.99 -2.89 2.27
C SER A 80 10.85 -1.43 2.68
N GLN A 81 11.79 -0.58 2.27
CA GLN A 81 11.74 0.86 2.58
C GLN A 81 10.54 1.54 1.93
N GLU A 82 10.16 1.12 0.73
CA GLU A 82 8.96 1.64 0.08
C GLU A 82 7.71 1.25 0.86
N TRP A 83 7.55 -0.04 1.19
CA TRP A 83 6.41 -0.52 1.96
C TRP A 83 6.28 0.23 3.29
N GLU A 84 7.39 0.39 4.01
CA GLU A 84 7.43 1.12 5.28
C GLU A 84 7.01 2.58 5.11
N TYR A 85 7.52 3.26 4.07
CA TYR A 85 7.20 4.65 3.78
C TYR A 85 5.72 4.84 3.46
N ILE A 86 5.18 4.07 2.51
CA ILE A 86 3.77 4.16 2.12
C ILE A 86 2.88 3.89 3.33
N THR A 87 3.17 2.80 4.06
CA THR A 87 2.39 2.41 5.23
C THR A 87 2.37 3.51 6.30
N GLN A 88 3.51 4.13 6.60
CA GLN A 88 3.57 5.21 7.57
C GLN A 88 2.75 6.43 7.16
N GLU A 89 2.84 6.85 5.90
CA GLU A 89 2.08 8.00 5.39
C GLU A 89 0.57 7.74 5.43
N LEU A 90 0.13 6.54 5.03
CA LEU A 90 -1.27 6.18 5.06
C LEU A 90 -1.81 5.99 6.49
N LEU A 91 -1.01 5.46 7.43
CA LEU A 91 -1.40 5.37 8.83
C LEU A 91 -1.56 6.76 9.48
N LYS A 92 -0.68 7.71 9.18
CA LYS A 92 -0.82 9.12 9.62
C LYS A 92 -2.12 9.73 9.07
N LYS A 93 -2.37 9.55 7.77
CA LYS A 93 -3.59 10.04 7.11
C LYS A 93 -4.85 9.43 7.74
N PHE A 94 -4.85 8.12 7.98
CA PHE A 94 -5.95 7.42 8.64
C PHE A 94 -6.22 7.96 10.05
N ALA A 95 -5.16 8.19 10.85
CA ALA A 95 -5.31 8.76 12.18
C ALA A 95 -5.88 10.19 12.16
N HIS A 96 -5.48 11.03 11.21
CA HIS A 96 -6.01 12.39 11.09
C HIS A 96 -7.49 12.46 10.71
N ILE A 97 -7.99 11.49 9.93
CA ILE A 97 -9.38 11.45 9.49
C ILE A 97 -10.31 10.91 10.59
N ASN A 98 -9.80 10.06 11.49
CA ASN A 98 -10.58 9.38 12.52
C ASN A 98 -10.34 9.90 13.95
N ALA A 99 -9.73 11.09 14.08
CA ALA A 99 -9.58 11.82 15.33
C ALA A 99 -10.76 12.78 15.54
#